data_AF-A0A4Y1QTK0-F1
#
_entry.id   AF-A0A4Y1QTK0-F1
#
_cell.length_a   1.000
_cell.length_b   1.000
_cell.length_c   1.000
_cell.angle_alpha   90.00
_cell.angle_beta   90.00
_cell.angle_gamma   90.00
#
_symmetry.space_group_name_H-M   'P 1'
#
loop_
_entity.id
_entity.type
_entity.pdbx_description
1 polymer ?
#
loop_
_entity_poly.entity_id
_entity_poly.type
_entity_poly.pdbx_seq_one_letter_code
_entity_poly.pdbx_strand_id
1 'polypeptide(L)'
;MGGSTFQRFYFREEEKERRQRRHSRNPPSSSMKAAMSKSSTNSTRSNRYCFCGMKIKRPTSWTDLNPGRRFEACDQNRNSQTRHHFFEWLDNETCPRGKEVLPGLLRRLRGMEEEIRARDEQLRLVEVEKKKLEEKVCVVIEGKKELEWSRQR
;
A
#
# COMPACT_ATOMS: atom_id res chain seq x y z
N MET A 1 -10.68 -13.04 -23.21
CA MET A 1 -10.44 -12.20 -22.02
C MET A 1 -10.65 -13.10 -20.81
N GLY A 2 -9.68 -13.61 -20.06
CA GLY A 2 -8.36 -13.11 -19.69
C GLY A 2 -8.29 -13.26 -18.17
N GLY A 3 -8.38 -14.48 -17.65
CA GLY A 3 -8.31 -14.74 -16.22
C GLY A 3 -6.91 -14.40 -15.74
N SER A 4 -6.77 -13.26 -15.07
CA SER A 4 -5.49 -12.75 -14.59
C SER A 4 -4.83 -13.77 -13.67
N THR A 5 -3.54 -14.03 -13.83
CA THR A 5 -2.71 -14.84 -12.91
C THR A 5 -2.89 -14.43 -11.45
N PHE A 6 -3.27 -13.17 -11.23
CA PHE A 6 -3.64 -12.58 -9.95
C PHE A 6 -4.84 -13.24 -9.29
N GLN A 7 -5.91 -13.56 -10.05
CA GLN A 7 -7.08 -14.27 -9.52
C GLN A 7 -6.69 -15.64 -8.98
N ARG A 8 -5.76 -16.34 -9.67
CA ARG A 8 -5.33 -17.69 -9.30
C ARG A 8 -4.46 -17.71 -8.04
N PHE A 9 -3.59 -16.72 -7.87
CA PHE A 9 -2.75 -16.57 -6.67
C PHE A 9 -3.60 -16.19 -5.45
N TYR A 10 -4.53 -15.26 -5.64
CA TYR A 10 -5.42 -14.72 -4.62
C TYR A 10 -6.24 -15.80 -3.89
N PHE A 11 -6.85 -16.73 -4.62
CA PHE A 11 -7.72 -17.76 -4.02
C PHE A 11 -6.95 -18.87 -3.29
N ARG A 12 -5.72 -19.18 -3.70
CA ARG A 12 -4.88 -20.22 -3.07
C ARG A 12 -4.46 -19.84 -1.64
N GLU A 13 -4.16 -18.57 -1.40
CA GLU A 13 -3.75 -18.07 -0.09
C GLU A 13 -4.96 -17.91 0.87
N GLU A 14 -6.14 -17.50 0.37
CA GLU A 14 -7.37 -17.45 1.17
C GLU A 14 -7.83 -18.84 1.68
N GLU A 15 -7.56 -19.93 0.96
CA GLU A 15 -7.90 -21.29 1.40
C GLU A 15 -7.06 -21.74 2.61
N LYS A 16 -5.79 -21.35 2.67
CA LYS A 16 -4.91 -21.66 3.81
C LYS A 16 -5.41 -20.99 5.09
N GLU A 17 -5.75 -19.70 5.01
CA GLU A 17 -6.30 -18.95 6.15
C GLU A 17 -7.69 -19.44 6.58
N ARG A 18 -8.60 -19.76 5.64
CA ARG A 18 -9.94 -20.29 6.00
C ARG A 18 -9.87 -21.69 6.60
N ARG A 19 -8.94 -22.55 6.17
CA ARG A 19 -8.73 -23.87 6.79
C ARG A 19 -8.21 -23.72 8.22
N GLN A 20 -7.29 -22.80 8.48
CA GLN A 20 -6.83 -22.47 9.84
C GLN A 20 -7.99 -21.95 10.72
N ARG A 21 -8.84 -21.05 10.20
CA ARG A 21 -10.01 -20.53 10.94
C ARG A 21 -11.11 -21.56 11.19
N ARG A 22 -11.20 -22.65 10.42
CA ARG A 22 -12.14 -23.76 10.69
C ARG A 22 -11.63 -24.70 11.78
N HIS A 23 -10.32 -24.89 11.89
CA HIS A 23 -9.70 -25.71 12.93
C HIS A 23 -9.63 -25.01 14.31
N SER A 24 -9.77 -23.68 14.36
CA SER A 24 -9.73 -22.89 15.59
C SER A 24 -11.11 -22.59 16.21
N ARG A 25 -12.21 -23.05 15.60
CA ARG A 25 -13.57 -22.85 16.15
C ARG A 25 -13.93 -23.98 17.12
N ASN A 26 -13.84 -23.69 18.41
CA ASN A 26 -14.67 -24.41 19.39
C ASN A 26 -16.16 -24.08 19.10
N PRO A 27 -17.08 -25.06 19.24
CA PRO A 27 -18.51 -24.78 19.11
C PRO A 27 -18.94 -23.80 20.21
N PRO A 28 -19.78 -22.79 19.92
CA PRO A 28 -20.24 -21.88 20.95
C PRO A 28 -21.16 -22.64 21.93
N SER A 29 -20.89 -22.52 23.23
CA SER A 29 -21.82 -22.98 24.25
C SER A 29 -23.09 -22.12 24.18
N SER A 30 -24.22 -22.76 24.39
CA SER A 30 -25.54 -22.13 24.36
C SER A 30 -25.67 -21.13 25.52
N SER A 31 -25.62 -19.83 25.23
CA SER A 31 -26.53 -18.81 25.79
C SER A 31 -26.12 -17.40 25.35
N MET A 32 -27.14 -16.59 25.04
CA MET A 32 -27.20 -15.12 24.89
C MET A 32 -27.57 -14.63 23.47
N LYS A 33 -28.86 -14.31 23.31
CA LYS A 33 -29.38 -13.52 22.19
C LYS A 33 -29.09 -12.04 22.45
N ALA A 34 -28.16 -11.46 21.71
CA ALA A 34 -28.02 -10.00 21.62
C ALA A 34 -28.89 -9.46 20.47
N ALA A 35 -29.85 -8.61 20.80
CA ALA A 35 -30.62 -7.85 19.81
C ALA A 35 -29.72 -6.75 19.23
N MET A 36 -29.41 -6.82 17.93
CA MET A 36 -28.65 -5.78 17.25
C MET A 36 -29.61 -4.79 16.57
N SER A 37 -29.50 -3.51 16.95
CA SER A 37 -30.23 -2.40 16.37
C SER A 37 -30.11 -2.40 14.84
N LYS A 38 -31.25 -2.26 14.14
CA LYS A 38 -31.33 -2.15 12.68
C LYS A 38 -30.74 -0.81 12.27
N SER A 39 -29.43 -0.77 12.00
CA SER A 39 -28.83 0.37 11.30
C SER A 39 -29.14 0.24 9.82
N SER A 40 -29.98 1.15 9.31
CA SER A 40 -30.49 1.20 7.95
C SER A 40 -29.40 1.64 6.96
N THR A 41 -28.40 0.79 6.71
CA THR A 41 -27.56 0.97 5.51
C THR A 41 -28.30 0.40 4.32
N ASN A 42 -29.04 1.28 3.65
CA ASN A 42 -29.75 0.96 2.41
C ASN A 42 -28.72 0.69 1.30
N SER A 43 -28.34 -0.57 1.11
CA SER A 43 -27.73 -1.05 -0.13
C SER A 43 -28.31 -2.43 -0.37
N THR A 44 -29.28 -2.48 -1.30
CA THR A 44 -29.92 -3.69 -1.77
C THR A 44 -28.90 -4.83 -1.88
N ARG A 45 -29.02 -5.83 -1.00
CA ARG A 45 -28.41 -7.15 -1.21
C ARG A 45 -29.14 -7.79 -2.38
N SER A 46 -28.94 -7.27 -3.60
CA SER A 46 -29.41 -7.95 -4.81
C SER A 46 -28.79 -9.33 -4.76
N ASN A 47 -29.65 -10.36 -4.71
CA ASN A 47 -29.20 -11.74 -4.79
C ASN A 47 -28.71 -11.96 -6.23
N ARG A 48 -27.49 -11.52 -6.54
CA ARG A 48 -26.85 -11.81 -7.82
C ARG A 48 -26.37 -13.26 -7.80
N TYR A 49 -26.69 -13.98 -8.86
CA TYR A 49 -26.25 -15.34 -9.09
C TYR A 49 -25.24 -15.37 -10.23
N CYS A 50 -24.22 -16.21 -10.09
CA CYS A 50 -23.27 -16.53 -11.13
C CYS A 50 -23.93 -17.41 -12.20
N PHE A 51 -23.35 -17.47 -13.40
CA PHE A 51 -23.78 -18.38 -14.46
C PHE A 51 -23.82 -19.86 -14.05
N CYS A 52 -23.08 -20.25 -13.01
CA CYS A 52 -23.12 -21.61 -12.46
C CYS A 52 -24.28 -21.83 -11.47
N GLY A 53 -25.24 -20.90 -11.36
CA GLY A 53 -26.38 -20.96 -10.43
C GLY A 53 -26.07 -20.63 -8.98
N MET A 54 -24.80 -20.36 -8.64
CA MET A 54 -24.37 -20.08 -7.26
C MET A 54 -24.41 -18.61 -6.93
N LYS A 55 -24.62 -18.29 -5.65
CA LYS A 55 -24.67 -16.91 -5.17
C LYS A 55 -23.32 -16.20 -5.31
N ILE A 56 -23.35 -14.96 -5.79
CA ILE A 56 -22.22 -14.04 -5.74
C ILE A 56 -22.14 -13.42 -4.34
N LYS A 57 -20.95 -13.46 -3.74
CA LYS A 57 -20.65 -12.91 -2.41
C LYS A 57 -19.80 -11.65 -2.56
N ARG A 58 -19.83 -10.81 -1.53
CA ARG A 58 -19.02 -9.59 -1.41
C ARG A 58 -17.95 -9.69 -0.32
N PRO A 59 -16.90 -10.52 -0.49
CA PRO A 59 -15.77 -10.58 0.44
C PRO A 59 -14.91 -9.30 0.46
N THR A 60 -14.11 -9.19 1.51
CA THR A 60 -13.02 -8.22 1.67
C THR A 60 -11.71 -8.97 1.58
N SER A 61 -10.75 -8.38 0.87
CA SER A 61 -9.42 -8.91 0.68
C SER A 61 -8.51 -8.69 1.88
N TRP A 62 -7.75 -9.73 2.19
CA TRP A 62 -6.76 -9.74 3.28
C TRP A 62 -5.35 -10.09 2.80
N THR A 63 -5.11 -10.09 1.48
CA THR A 63 -3.76 -10.29 0.94
C THR A 63 -2.93 -9.03 1.13
N ASP A 64 -1.63 -9.18 1.34
CA ASP A 64 -0.68 -8.06 1.46
C ASP A 64 -0.72 -7.11 0.24
N LEU A 65 -1.03 -7.65 -0.95
CA LEU A 65 -1.14 -6.86 -2.18
C LEU A 65 -2.44 -6.05 -2.30
N ASN A 66 -3.51 -6.40 -1.56
CA ASN A 66 -4.82 -5.72 -1.66
C ASN A 66 -5.55 -5.62 -0.30
N PRO A 67 -4.92 -5.12 0.76
CA PRO A 67 -5.51 -5.13 2.09
C PRO A 67 -6.81 -4.31 2.13
N GLY A 68 -7.88 -4.90 2.65
CA GLY A 68 -9.17 -4.23 2.86
C GLY A 68 -10.01 -3.99 1.60
N ARG A 69 -9.54 -4.38 0.41
CA ARG A 69 -10.24 -4.14 -0.86
C ARG A 69 -11.44 -5.09 -1.02
N ARG A 70 -12.61 -4.58 -1.41
CA ARG A 70 -13.82 -5.40 -1.57
C ARG A 70 -13.97 -5.89 -3.01
N PHE A 71 -14.57 -7.06 -3.19
CA PHE A 71 -14.85 -7.61 -4.51
C PHE A 71 -16.15 -8.43 -4.51
N GLU A 72 -16.74 -8.63 -5.68
CA GLU A 72 -17.80 -9.61 -5.91
C GLU A 72 -17.22 -10.88 -6.53
N ALA A 73 -17.52 -12.04 -5.94
CA ALA A 73 -17.08 -13.32 -6.47
C ALA A 73 -18.10 -14.44 -6.27
N CYS A 74 -18.17 -15.36 -7.23
CA CYS A 74 -18.93 -16.59 -7.10
C CYS A 74 -18.39 -17.47 -5.96
N ASP A 75 -19.28 -18.04 -5.15
CA ASP A 75 -18.90 -18.87 -3.99
C ASP A 75 -18.13 -20.16 -4.37
N GLN A 76 -18.38 -20.68 -5.57
CA GLN A 76 -17.70 -21.85 -6.14
C GLN A 76 -16.49 -21.50 -7.02
N ASN A 77 -16.08 -20.22 -7.09
CA ASN A 77 -14.88 -19.80 -7.83
C ASN A 77 -13.55 -20.29 -7.19
N ARG A 78 -13.62 -21.32 -6.35
CA ARG A 78 -12.53 -21.84 -5.53
C ARG A 78 -11.57 -22.70 -6.33
N ASN A 79 -12.02 -23.33 -7.41
CA ASN A 79 -11.26 -24.35 -8.14
C ASN A 79 -11.38 -24.29 -9.68
N SER A 80 -12.02 -23.27 -10.25
CA SER A 80 -12.39 -23.34 -11.66
C SER A 80 -11.26 -22.87 -12.58
N GLN A 81 -10.55 -23.84 -13.15
CA GLN A 81 -9.98 -23.73 -14.51
C GLN A 81 -11.06 -23.44 -15.59
N THR A 82 -12.33 -23.44 -15.22
CA THR A 82 -13.45 -23.11 -16.09
C THR A 82 -13.71 -21.59 -16.06
N ARG A 83 -13.69 -20.96 -17.23
CA ARG A 83 -13.86 -19.51 -17.46
C ARG A 83 -15.27 -18.96 -17.18
N HIS A 84 -16.04 -19.63 -16.30
CA HIS A 84 -17.48 -19.42 -16.15
C HIS A 84 -17.89 -18.82 -14.80
N HIS A 85 -16.93 -18.50 -13.92
CA HIS A 85 -17.21 -17.97 -12.59
C HIS A 85 -16.99 -16.46 -12.51
N PHE A 86 -18.00 -15.76 -11.99
CA PHE A 86 -18.03 -14.32 -11.85
C PHE A 86 -16.99 -13.83 -10.84
N PHE A 87 -16.25 -12.78 -11.22
CA PHE A 87 -15.34 -12.04 -10.35
C PHE A 87 -15.25 -10.58 -10.82
N GLU A 88 -15.40 -9.64 -9.90
CA GLU A 88 -15.27 -8.20 -10.19
C GLU A 88 -14.78 -7.45 -8.94
N TRP A 89 -13.80 -6.55 -9.10
CA TRP A 89 -13.38 -5.68 -8.00
C TRP A 89 -14.43 -4.61 -7.73
N LEU A 90 -14.77 -4.41 -6.46
CA LEU A 90 -15.59 -3.30 -6.02
C LEU A 90 -14.65 -2.15 -5.68
N ASP A 91 -14.09 -1.56 -6.72
CA ASP A 91 -13.42 -0.28 -6.56
C ASP A 91 -14.53 0.74 -6.32
N ASN A 92 -14.74 1.07 -5.05
CA ASN A 92 -15.53 2.24 -4.74
C ASN A 92 -14.82 3.41 -5.41
N GLU A 93 -15.56 4.19 -6.21
CA GLU A 93 -15.14 5.56 -6.45
C GLU A 93 -14.70 6.15 -5.12
N THR A 94 -13.55 6.83 -5.11
CA THR A 94 -12.99 7.43 -3.90
C THR A 94 -14.14 8.11 -3.15
N CYS A 95 -14.30 7.86 -1.85
CA CYS A 95 -15.43 8.45 -1.12
C CYS A 95 -15.42 9.98 -1.34
N PRO A 96 -16.56 10.69 -1.27
CA PRO A 96 -16.60 12.13 -1.54
C PRO A 96 -15.50 12.90 -0.81
N ARG A 97 -15.26 12.56 0.46
CA ARG A 97 -14.17 13.11 1.26
C ARG A 97 -12.77 12.77 0.71
N GLY A 98 -12.57 11.57 0.19
CA GLY A 98 -11.35 11.16 -0.48
C GLY A 98 -11.10 11.95 -1.77
N LYS A 99 -12.15 12.22 -2.56
CA LYS A 99 -12.04 13.07 -3.77
C LYS A 99 -11.61 14.50 -3.42
N GLU A 100 -12.04 15.02 -2.28
CA GLU A 100 -11.64 16.35 -1.79
C GLU A 100 -10.21 16.38 -1.23
N VAL A 101 -9.83 15.40 -0.40
CA VAL A 101 -8.58 15.43 0.36
C VAL A 101 -7.38 14.92 -0.45
N LEU A 102 -7.57 13.87 -1.26
CA LEU A 102 -6.49 13.16 -1.95
C LEU A 102 -5.68 14.08 -2.89
N PRO A 103 -6.30 14.97 -3.70
CA PRO A 103 -5.53 15.88 -4.55
C PRO A 103 -4.63 16.82 -3.76
N GLY A 104 -5.09 17.28 -2.59
CA GLY A 104 -4.32 18.13 -1.69
C GLY A 104 -3.11 17.41 -1.11
N LEU A 105 -3.29 16.17 -0.65
CA LEU A 105 -2.19 15.34 -0.16
C LEU A 105 -1.15 15.06 -1.25
N LEU A 106 -1.59 14.72 -2.46
CA LEU A 106 -0.69 14.45 -3.58
C LEU A 106 0.13 15.69 -3.98
N ARG A 107 -0.47 16.89 -3.95
CA ARG A 107 0.28 18.14 -4.19
C ARG A 107 1.33 18.37 -3.11
N ARG A 108 1.00 18.16 -1.84
CA ARG A 108 1.95 18.30 -0.73
C ARG A 108 3.11 17.32 -0.83
N LEU A 109 2.83 16.05 -1.15
CA LEU A 109 3.86 15.04 -1.33
C LEU A 109 4.84 15.43 -2.44
N ARG A 110 4.34 15.83 -3.61
CA ARG A 110 5.20 16.30 -4.71
C ARG A 110 6.04 17.52 -4.33
N GLY A 111 5.46 18.49 -3.63
CA GLY A 111 6.19 19.66 -3.14
C GLY A 111 7.31 19.28 -2.16
N MET A 112 7.04 18.37 -1.24
CA MET A 112 8.06 17.84 -0.32
C MET A 112 9.18 17.09 -1.07
N GLU A 113 8.85 16.29 -2.07
CA GLU A 113 9.83 15.60 -2.91
C GLU A 113 10.71 16.58 -3.69
N GLU A 114 10.14 17.68 -4.20
CA GLU A 114 10.88 18.75 -4.86
C GLU A 114 11.81 19.48 -3.90
N GLU A 115 11.33 19.80 -2.69
CA GLU A 115 12.13 20.43 -1.65
C GLU A 115 13.31 19.56 -1.20
N ILE A 116 13.09 18.25 -1.06
CA ILE A 116 14.17 17.29 -0.74
C ILE A 116 15.22 17.30 -1.85
N ARG A 117 14.81 17.19 -3.11
CA ARG A 117 15.75 17.25 -4.26
C ARG A 117 16.55 18.55 -4.29
N ALA A 118 15.91 19.69 -4.01
CA ALA A 118 16.58 20.98 -3.97
C ALA A 118 17.60 21.06 -2.82
N ARG A 119 17.25 20.55 -1.62
CA ARG A 119 18.19 20.47 -0.48
C ARG A 119 19.37 19.56 -0.80
N ASP A 120 19.13 18.39 -1.39
CA ASP A 120 20.18 17.45 -1.74
C ASP A 120 21.20 18.06 -2.71
N GLU A 121 20.72 18.84 -3.69
CA GLU A 121 21.60 19.55 -4.61
C GLU A 121 22.39 20.66 -3.93
N GLN A 122 21.76 21.45 -3.05
CA GLN A 122 22.46 22.45 -2.26
C GLN A 122 23.56 21.83 -1.38
N LEU A 123 23.26 20.71 -0.74
CA LEU A 123 24.23 19.97 0.08
C LEU A 123 25.45 19.55 -0.74
N ARG A 124 25.24 19.03 -1.95
CA ARG A 124 26.35 18.67 -2.86
C ARG A 124 27.23 19.87 -3.22
N LEU A 125 26.64 21.01 -3.52
CA LEU A 125 27.39 22.24 -3.84
C LEU A 125 28.22 22.70 -2.65
N VAL A 126 27.63 22.71 -1.45
CA VAL A 126 28.32 23.06 -0.21
C VAL A 126 29.47 22.08 0.08
N GLU A 127 29.29 20.79 -0.16
CA GLU A 127 30.36 19.79 0.00
C GLU A 127 31.54 20.01 -0.95
N VAL A 128 31.27 20.38 -2.20
CA VAL A 128 32.32 20.72 -3.18
C VAL A 128 33.07 21.98 -2.74
N GLU A 129 32.35 23.02 -2.33
CA GLU A 129 32.96 24.26 -1.86
C GLU A 129 33.78 24.03 -0.59
N LYS A 130 33.26 23.24 0.35
CA LYS A 130 33.95 22.82 1.56
C LYS A 130 35.30 22.17 1.22
N LYS A 131 35.34 21.20 0.31
CA LYS A 131 36.59 20.55 -0.12
C LYS A 131 37.59 21.53 -0.71
N LYS A 132 37.12 22.47 -1.54
CA LYS A 132 37.99 23.52 -2.12
C LYS A 132 38.57 24.44 -1.05
N LEU A 133 37.79 24.77 -0.02
CA LEU A 133 38.26 25.56 1.12
C LEU A 133 39.25 24.76 1.97
N GLU A 134 38.99 23.48 2.21
CA GLU A 134 39.90 22.57 2.92
C GLU A 134 41.27 22.49 2.23
N GLU A 135 41.30 22.37 0.90
CA GLU A 135 42.53 22.38 0.10
C GLU A 135 43.28 23.72 0.24
N LYS A 136 42.57 24.85 0.11
CA LYS A 136 43.18 26.19 0.29
C LYS A 136 43.76 26.37 1.69
N VAL A 137 43.09 25.85 2.72
CA VAL A 137 43.57 25.91 4.10
C VAL A 137 44.87 25.10 4.24
N CYS A 138 44.98 23.94 3.59
CA CYS A 138 46.21 23.15 3.56
C CYS A 138 47.38 23.96 2.99
N VAL A 139 47.19 24.57 1.82
CA VAL A 139 48.22 25.40 1.15
C VAL A 139 48.66 26.58 2.02
N VAL A 140 47.71 27.27 2.67
CA VAL A 140 48.03 28.40 3.56
C VAL A 140 48.81 27.95 4.79
N ILE A 141 48.46 26.79 5.36
CA ILE A 141 49.18 26.23 6.51
C ILE A 141 50.62 25.87 6.11
N GLU A 142 50.82 25.25 4.96
CA GLU A 142 52.15 24.89 4.45
C GLU A 142 53.01 26.12 4.18
N GLY A 143 52.48 27.12 3.47
CA GLY A 143 53.21 28.37 3.22
C GLY A 143 53.57 29.13 4.50
N LYS A 144 52.72 29.11 5.53
CA LYS A 144 53.05 29.69 6.85
C LYS A 144 54.21 28.96 7.52
N LYS A 145 54.22 27.62 7.49
CA LYS A 145 55.33 26.82 8.03
C LYS A 145 56.63 27.18 7.32
N GLU A 146 56.64 27.23 5.98
CA GLU A 146 57.84 27.57 5.21
C GLU A 146 58.40 28.97 5.54
N LEU A 147 57.51 29.95 5.71
CA LEU A 147 57.89 31.30 6.14
C LEU A 147 58.47 31.32 7.56
N GLU A 148 57.89 30.57 8.50
CA GLU A 148 58.41 30.44 9.86
C GLU A 148 59.81 29.80 9.85
N TRP A 149 59.96 28.65 9.17
CA TRP A 149 61.25 27.98 9.00
C TRP A 149 62.32 28.89 8.35
N SER A 150 61.90 29.78 7.44
CA SER A 150 62.81 30.73 6.78
C SER A 150 63.21 31.90 7.68
N ARG A 151 62.37 32.30 8.65
CA ARG A 151 62.71 33.32 9.66
C ARG A 151 63.65 32.83 10.75
N GLN A 152 63.79 31.51 10.90
CA GLN A 152 64.63 30.87 11.92
C GLN A 152 66.02 30.43 11.40
N ARG A 153 66.33 30.70 10.13
CA ARG A 153 67.67 30.59 9.53
C ARG A 153 68.35 31.94 9.49
#